data_AF-A0A955UED9-F1
#
_entry.id   AF-A0A955UED9-F1
#
_cell.length_a   1.000
_cell.length_b   1.000
_cell.length_c   1.000
_cell.angle_alpha   90.00
_cell.angle_beta   90.00
_cell.angle_gamma   90.00
#
_symmetry.space_group_name_H-M   'P 1'
#
loop_
_entity.id
_entity.type
_entity.pdbx_description
1 polymer ?
#
loop_
_entity_poly.entity_id
_entity_poly.type
_entity_poly.pdbx_seq_one_letter_code
_entity_poly.pdbx_strand_id
1 'polypeptide(L)'
;MVNEYAAAERGSSFSDCLVLSAALNDRAITGLVTSLLFLSGNLAELGVYARGGVYLGQLCHEQDLCFGPALIEAYNLEKKFAKHPRIIFSTEAYGEVAQVNMTSLGPLASYLREDVVDGWRFLDFLNQTAPHLALPTDQMRVIRRELNRHLSCSNLKPQVREKHVWLGRYFNLVLEEGSIVGIDPLSVGA
;
A
#
# COMPACT_ATOMS: atom_id res chain seq x y z
N MET A 1 -17.49 34.39 -10.87
CA MET A 1 -16.36 34.22 -9.93
C MET A 1 -16.80 33.16 -8.94
N VAL A 2 -16.57 31.89 -9.26
CA VAL A 2 -16.98 30.75 -8.43
C VAL A 2 -15.70 30.10 -7.95
N ASN A 3 -15.52 30.04 -6.64
CA ASN A 3 -14.33 29.57 -5.94
C ASN A 3 -14.05 28.10 -6.29
N GLU A 4 -12.96 27.85 -7.02
CA GLU A 4 -12.35 26.53 -7.17
C GLU A 4 -11.66 26.14 -5.85
N TYR A 5 -12.38 25.44 -4.99
CA TYR A 5 -11.73 24.55 -4.04
C TYR A 5 -11.45 23.24 -4.77
N ALA A 6 -10.26 23.14 -5.36
CA ALA A 6 -9.74 21.88 -5.88
C ALA A 6 -9.76 20.85 -4.73
N ALA A 7 -10.71 19.91 -4.78
CA ALA A 7 -10.74 18.77 -3.86
C ALA A 7 -9.46 17.96 -4.05
N ALA A 8 -8.74 17.72 -2.96
CA ALA A 8 -7.40 17.14 -2.98
C ALA A 8 -7.37 15.69 -3.47
N GLU A 9 -8.50 14.97 -3.51
CA GLU A 9 -8.60 13.57 -3.96
C GLU A 9 -10.02 13.27 -4.50
N ARG A 10 -10.12 12.35 -5.49
CA ARG A 10 -11.38 11.84 -6.07
C ARG A 10 -11.24 10.33 -6.35
N GLY A 11 -12.30 9.56 -6.17
CA GLY A 11 -12.32 8.10 -6.41
C GLY A 11 -13.64 7.62 -7.03
N SER A 12 -13.55 6.64 -7.94
CA SER A 12 -14.68 5.92 -8.56
C SER A 12 -14.49 4.40 -8.40
N SER A 13 -15.60 3.65 -8.29
CA SER A 13 -15.60 2.19 -8.17
C SER A 13 -16.30 1.54 -9.38
N PHE A 14 -15.57 0.75 -10.15
CA PHE A 14 -16.11 -0.05 -11.25
C PHE A 14 -15.65 -1.49 -11.04
N SER A 15 -16.55 -2.39 -10.63
CA SER A 15 -16.18 -3.75 -10.17
C SER A 15 -15.22 -3.69 -8.95
N ASP A 16 -14.68 -4.81 -8.46
CA ASP A 16 -13.85 -4.95 -7.23
C ASP A 16 -12.51 -4.14 -7.20
N CYS A 17 -12.44 -2.99 -7.89
CA CYS A 17 -11.28 -2.13 -8.02
C CYS A 17 -11.60 -0.70 -7.56
N LEU A 18 -10.70 -0.13 -6.77
CA LEU A 18 -10.70 1.29 -6.40
C LEU A 18 -9.62 2.01 -7.20
N VAL A 19 -9.99 3.10 -7.86
CA VAL A 19 -9.04 3.95 -8.58
C VAL A 19 -8.85 5.26 -7.82
N LEU A 20 -7.60 5.55 -7.44
CA LEU A 20 -7.17 6.83 -6.89
C LEU A 20 -6.24 7.51 -7.89
N SER A 21 -6.39 8.81 -8.06
CA SER A 21 -5.52 9.61 -8.94
C SER A 21 -5.12 10.90 -8.26
N ALA A 22 -3.86 11.30 -8.45
CA ALA A 22 -3.31 12.56 -7.97
C ALA A 22 -2.64 13.33 -9.10
N ALA A 23 -2.68 14.65 -9.02
CA ALA A 23 -1.89 15.50 -9.90
C ALA A 23 -0.39 15.36 -9.57
N LEU A 24 0.46 15.65 -10.56
CA LEU A 24 1.92 15.60 -10.39
C LEU A 24 2.41 16.85 -9.65
N ASN A 25 2.23 16.85 -8.32
CA ASN A 25 2.82 17.81 -7.40
C ASN A 25 2.90 17.20 -5.99
N ASP A 26 3.83 17.70 -5.19
CA ASP A 26 4.17 17.18 -3.86
C ASP A 26 2.95 17.00 -2.93
N ARG A 27 2.04 17.97 -2.92
CA ARG A 27 0.85 17.93 -2.07
C ARG A 27 -0.10 16.80 -2.47
N ALA A 28 -0.38 16.66 -3.77
CA ALA A 28 -1.28 15.64 -4.27
C ALA A 28 -0.65 14.23 -4.18
N ILE A 29 0.65 14.11 -4.44
CA ILE A 29 1.40 12.86 -4.23
C ILE A 29 1.36 12.44 -2.75
N THR A 30 1.57 13.39 -1.84
CA THR A 30 1.47 13.17 -0.40
C THR A 30 0.08 12.66 -0.01
N GLY A 31 -0.98 13.27 -0.54
CA GLY A 31 -2.36 12.80 -0.37
C GLY A 31 -2.49 11.34 -0.80
N LEU A 32 -2.13 11.04 -2.05
CA LEU A 32 -2.22 9.68 -2.60
C LEU A 32 -1.52 8.65 -1.72
N VAL A 33 -0.26 8.89 -1.34
CA VAL A 33 0.51 7.94 -0.50
C VAL A 33 -0.17 7.77 0.86
N THR A 34 -0.59 8.86 1.49
CA THR A 34 -1.26 8.84 2.79
C THR A 34 -2.58 8.05 2.72
N SER A 35 -3.37 8.27 1.68
CA SER A 35 -4.63 7.57 1.45
C SER A 35 -4.43 6.08 1.18
N LEU A 36 -3.38 5.71 0.43
CA LEU A 36 -3.03 4.31 0.23
C LEU A 36 -2.55 3.64 1.53
N LEU A 37 -1.80 4.35 2.39
CA LEU A 37 -1.36 3.83 3.69
C LEU A 37 -2.55 3.56 4.60
N PHE A 38 -3.45 4.54 4.76
CA PHE A 38 -4.65 4.38 5.58
C PHE A 38 -5.57 3.29 5.05
N LEU A 39 -5.80 3.25 3.73
CA LEU A 39 -6.61 2.21 3.11
C LEU A 39 -6.01 0.81 3.38
N SER A 40 -4.70 0.65 3.18
CA SER A 40 -4.03 -0.64 3.35
C SER A 40 -4.05 -1.10 4.80
N GLY A 41 -3.76 -0.21 5.75
CA GLY A 41 -3.81 -0.50 7.19
C GLY A 41 -5.21 -0.88 7.67
N ASN A 42 -6.22 -0.08 7.30
CA ASN A 42 -7.60 -0.31 7.72
C ASN A 42 -8.18 -1.59 7.11
N LEU A 43 -7.88 -1.90 5.84
CA LEU A 43 -8.28 -3.17 5.24
C LEU A 43 -7.58 -4.36 5.94
N ALA A 44 -6.29 -4.24 6.23
CA ALA A 44 -5.53 -5.29 6.89
C ALA A 44 -6.07 -5.61 8.30
N GLU A 45 -6.57 -4.59 9.02
CA GLU A 45 -7.25 -4.77 10.31
C GLU A 45 -8.53 -5.62 10.19
N LEU A 46 -9.21 -5.54 9.04
CA LEU A 46 -10.38 -6.36 8.69
C LEU A 46 -9.98 -7.74 8.12
N GLY A 47 -8.69 -8.07 8.06
CA GLY A 47 -8.18 -9.29 7.45
C GLY A 47 -8.26 -9.30 5.92
N VAL A 48 -8.46 -8.14 5.29
CA VAL A 48 -8.48 -7.95 3.83
C VAL A 48 -7.18 -7.27 3.40
N TYR A 49 -6.46 -7.83 2.44
CA TYR A 49 -5.15 -7.29 2.06
C TYR A 49 -5.16 -6.76 0.63
N ALA A 50 -4.94 -5.45 0.51
CA ALA A 50 -4.98 -4.74 -0.75
C ALA A 50 -3.82 -5.15 -1.67
N ARG A 51 -4.06 -5.01 -2.97
CA ARG A 51 -3.09 -5.22 -4.03
C ARG A 51 -3.34 -4.18 -5.10
N GLY A 52 -2.27 -3.61 -5.65
CA GLY A 52 -2.42 -2.51 -6.60
C GLY A 52 -1.13 -2.22 -7.36
N GLY A 53 -1.25 -1.33 -8.34
CA GLY A 53 -0.14 -0.73 -9.07
C GLY A 53 -0.31 0.78 -9.11
N VAL A 54 0.77 1.52 -8.84
CA VAL A 54 0.85 2.98 -8.99
C VAL A 54 1.69 3.28 -10.21
N TYR A 55 1.10 4.03 -11.15
CA TYR A 55 1.70 4.35 -12.44
C TYR A 55 1.60 5.85 -12.73
N LEU A 56 2.64 6.42 -13.33
CA LEU A 56 2.67 7.81 -13.76
C LEU A 56 2.32 7.90 -15.25
N GLY A 57 1.25 8.59 -15.59
CA GLY A 57 0.89 8.82 -16.99
C GLY A 57 -0.38 9.64 -17.17
N GLN A 58 -0.84 9.72 -18.42
CA GLN A 58 -2.05 10.44 -18.77
C GLN A 58 -3.30 9.71 -18.26
N LEU A 59 -4.16 10.44 -17.58
CA LEU A 59 -5.43 9.96 -17.04
C LEU A 59 -6.45 11.10 -17.11
N CYS A 60 -7.66 10.79 -17.55
CA CYS A 60 -8.84 11.59 -17.32
C CYS A 60 -9.65 10.92 -16.20
N HIS A 61 -9.86 11.65 -15.10
CA HIS A 61 -10.65 11.19 -13.97
C HIS A 61 -11.59 12.30 -13.49
N GLU A 62 -12.82 12.25 -13.97
CA GLU A 62 -13.86 13.25 -13.71
C GLU A 62 -15.16 12.54 -13.28
N GLN A 63 -15.67 12.88 -12.09
CA GLN A 63 -16.88 12.29 -11.53
C GLN A 63 -16.84 10.75 -11.59
N ASP A 64 -17.71 10.12 -12.38
CA ASP A 64 -17.82 8.66 -12.53
C ASP A 64 -17.01 8.11 -13.72
N LEU A 65 -16.25 8.97 -14.41
CA LEU A 65 -15.51 8.62 -15.61
C LEU A 65 -14.01 8.59 -15.31
N CYS A 66 -13.41 7.41 -15.46
CA CYS A 66 -11.98 7.20 -15.31
C CYS A 66 -11.44 6.42 -16.51
N PHE A 67 -10.59 7.05 -17.33
CA PHE A 67 -9.98 6.42 -18.49
C PHE A 67 -8.65 7.08 -18.87
N GLY A 68 -7.81 6.33 -19.56
CA GLY A 68 -6.51 6.80 -20.04
C GLY A 68 -5.46 5.69 -19.97
N PRO A 69 -4.31 5.89 -20.64
CA PRO A 69 -3.23 4.91 -20.64
C PRO A 69 -2.72 4.60 -19.23
N ALA A 70 -2.68 5.57 -18.32
CA ALA A 70 -2.21 5.33 -16.96
C ALA A 70 -3.07 4.32 -16.19
N LEU A 71 -4.39 4.31 -16.39
CA LEU A 71 -5.28 3.34 -15.76
C LEU A 71 -4.97 1.92 -16.24
N ILE A 72 -4.79 1.76 -17.56
CA ILE A 72 -4.48 0.47 -18.18
C ILE A 72 -3.11 -0.04 -17.69
N GLU A 73 -2.11 0.84 -17.62
CA GLU A 73 -0.77 0.47 -17.18
C GLU A 73 -0.72 0.17 -15.68
N ALA A 74 -1.43 0.92 -14.83
CA ALA A 74 -1.58 0.60 -13.41
C ALA A 74 -2.21 -0.78 -13.20
N TYR A 75 -3.28 -1.09 -13.94
CA TYR A 75 -3.91 -2.40 -13.92
C TYR A 75 -2.98 -3.52 -14.41
N ASN A 76 -2.24 -3.28 -15.50
CA ASN A 76 -1.27 -4.23 -16.04
C ASN A 76 -0.12 -4.49 -15.05
N LEU A 77 0.36 -3.44 -14.40
CA LEU A 77 1.39 -3.50 -13.38
C LEU A 77 0.95 -4.38 -12.21
N GLU A 78 -0.23 -4.12 -11.64
CA GLU A 78 -0.81 -4.95 -10.59
C GLU A 78 -0.93 -6.42 -11.05
N LYS A 79 -1.59 -6.64 -12.19
CA LYS A 79 -1.93 -7.98 -12.67
C LYS A 79 -0.71 -8.84 -12.95
N LYS A 80 0.35 -8.26 -13.49
CA LYS A 80 1.56 -8.99 -13.91
C LYS A 80 2.56 -9.16 -12.78
N PHE A 81 2.73 -8.15 -11.94
CA PHE A 81 3.88 -8.07 -11.04
C PHE A 81 3.50 -8.06 -9.55
N ALA A 82 2.34 -7.53 -9.17
CA ALA A 82 1.87 -7.63 -7.79
C ALA A 82 1.31 -9.04 -7.53
N LYS A 83 2.17 -10.04 -7.34
CA LYS A 83 1.78 -11.43 -7.03
C LYS A 83 1.30 -11.60 -5.59
N HIS A 84 1.86 -10.79 -4.69
CA HIS A 84 1.58 -10.76 -3.25
C HIS A 84 0.65 -9.56 -2.90
N PRO A 85 0.02 -9.54 -1.72
CA PRO A 85 -0.88 -8.46 -1.31
C PRO A 85 -0.09 -7.20 -0.94
N ARG A 86 0.36 -6.48 -1.97
CA ARG A 86 1.14 -5.25 -1.87
C ARG A 86 0.77 -4.31 -3.02
N ILE A 87 0.99 -3.01 -2.81
CA ILE A 87 0.79 -1.97 -3.82
C ILE A 87 2.16 -1.58 -4.35
N ILE A 88 2.45 -1.93 -5.60
CA ILE A 88 3.76 -1.69 -6.23
C ILE A 88 3.78 -0.41 -7.06
N PHE A 89 4.97 0.16 -7.26
CA PHE A 89 5.17 1.39 -8.04
C PHE A 89 5.95 1.09 -9.32
N SER A 90 5.54 1.70 -10.43
CA SER A 90 6.43 1.85 -11.60
C SER A 90 7.69 2.63 -11.21
N THR A 91 8.78 2.47 -11.96
CA THR A 91 10.05 3.18 -11.70
C THR A 91 9.86 4.70 -11.68
N GLU A 92 9.07 5.22 -12.62
CA GLU A 92 8.79 6.64 -12.77
C GLU A 92 7.97 7.15 -11.58
N ALA A 93 6.86 6.49 -11.25
CA ALA A 93 6.04 6.87 -10.10
C ALA A 93 6.81 6.78 -8.78
N TYR A 94 7.65 5.76 -8.61
CA TYR A 94 8.55 5.65 -7.46
C TYR A 94 9.50 6.84 -7.37
N GLY A 95 10.09 7.26 -8.50
CA GLY A 95 10.99 8.40 -8.57
C GLY A 95 10.34 9.69 -8.11
N GLU A 96 9.12 9.96 -8.56
CA GLU A 96 8.34 11.14 -8.14
C GLU A 96 8.01 11.09 -6.64
N VAL A 97 7.53 9.95 -6.12
CA VAL A 97 7.20 9.83 -4.69
C VAL A 97 8.43 9.98 -3.81
N ALA A 98 9.56 9.35 -4.19
CA ALA A 98 10.77 9.33 -3.39
C ALA A 98 11.43 10.71 -3.26
N GLN A 99 11.13 11.65 -4.17
CA GLN A 99 11.64 13.02 -4.12
C GLN A 99 10.82 13.93 -3.21
N VAL A 100 9.59 13.57 -2.85
CA VAL A 100 8.72 14.39 -2.01
C VAL A 100 9.19 14.38 -0.56
N ASN A 101 9.41 15.56 0.00
CA ASN A 101 9.73 15.75 1.41
C ASN A 101 8.86 16.84 2.02
N MET A 102 7.96 16.44 2.90
CA MET A 102 6.99 17.34 3.52
C MET A 102 7.43 17.70 4.93
N THR A 103 7.39 18.99 5.28
CA THR A 103 7.79 19.47 6.62
C THR A 103 7.07 18.73 7.76
N SER A 104 5.80 18.35 7.57
CA SER A 104 4.98 17.69 8.58
C SER A 104 5.10 16.16 8.62
N LEU A 105 5.61 15.53 7.57
CA LEU A 105 5.63 14.06 7.43
C LEU A 105 7.03 13.48 7.17
N GLY A 106 8.01 14.32 6.86
CA GLY A 106 9.32 13.92 6.40
C GLY A 106 9.33 13.46 4.93
N PRO A 107 10.39 12.74 4.51
CA PRO A 107 10.51 12.20 3.16
C PRO A 107 9.52 11.07 2.94
N LEU A 108 8.75 11.11 1.84
CA LEU A 108 7.79 10.04 1.53
C LEU A 108 8.48 8.72 1.18
N ALA A 109 9.77 8.76 0.79
CA ALA A 109 10.60 7.58 0.61
C ALA A 109 10.63 6.67 1.84
N SER A 110 10.42 7.19 3.05
CA SER A 110 10.32 6.38 4.27
C SER A 110 9.10 5.45 4.29
N TYR A 111 8.07 5.70 3.47
CA TYR A 111 6.88 4.85 3.38
C TYR A 111 6.92 3.91 2.17
N LEU A 112 8.10 3.75 1.56
CA LEU A 112 8.35 2.86 0.45
C LEU A 112 9.38 1.81 0.85
N ARG A 113 9.22 0.59 0.36
CA ARG A 113 10.13 -0.53 0.59
C ARG A 113 10.42 -1.25 -0.70
N GLU A 114 11.63 -1.78 -0.84
CA GLU A 114 11.98 -2.71 -1.91
C GLU A 114 11.84 -4.15 -1.43
N ASP A 115 11.19 -5.00 -2.22
CA ASP A 115 11.14 -6.43 -1.95
C ASP A 115 12.43 -7.08 -2.43
N VAL A 116 13.18 -7.69 -1.51
CA VAL A 116 14.47 -8.32 -1.79
C VAL A 116 14.38 -9.54 -2.71
N VAL A 117 13.20 -10.13 -2.88
CA VAL A 117 13.01 -11.33 -3.70
C VAL A 117 12.85 -10.98 -5.18
N ASP A 118 12.11 -9.92 -5.49
CA ASP A 118 11.79 -9.57 -6.88
C ASP A 118 12.17 -8.14 -7.30
N GLY A 119 12.74 -7.35 -6.39
CA GLY A 119 13.25 -6.00 -6.64
C GLY A 119 12.17 -4.94 -6.85
N TRP A 120 10.89 -5.27 -6.70
CA TRP A 120 9.82 -4.29 -6.84
C TRP A 120 9.72 -3.40 -5.62
N ARG A 121 9.55 -2.09 -5.85
CA ARG A 121 9.21 -1.15 -4.78
C ARG A 121 7.72 -1.14 -4.52
N PHE A 122 7.35 -1.15 -3.25
CA PHE A 122 5.98 -1.20 -2.79
C PHE A 122 5.74 -0.29 -1.60
N LEU A 123 4.45 -0.06 -1.32
CA LEU A 123 4.00 0.77 -0.21
C LEU A 123 4.22 0.05 1.13
N ASP A 124 5.04 0.63 2.00
CA ASP A 124 5.37 0.08 3.30
C ASP A 124 4.32 0.47 4.37
N PHE A 125 3.11 -0.05 4.22
CA PHE A 125 1.97 0.33 5.08
C PHE A 125 2.07 -0.16 6.52
N LEU A 126 2.94 -1.13 6.80
CA LEU A 126 3.21 -1.59 8.16
C LEU A 126 4.32 -0.79 8.85
N ASN A 127 5.06 0.07 8.15
CA ASN A 127 6.25 0.74 8.70
C ASN A 127 5.95 1.42 10.05
N GLN A 128 6.78 1.11 11.06
CA GLN A 128 6.69 1.67 12.41
C GLN A 128 7.81 2.66 12.75
N THR A 129 8.81 2.77 11.87
CA THR A 129 9.95 3.67 12.05
C THR A 129 9.64 5.10 11.60
N ALA A 130 8.63 5.27 10.74
CA ALA A 130 8.18 6.58 10.28
C ALA A 130 7.16 7.17 11.27
N PRO A 131 7.50 8.23 12.02
CA PRO A 131 6.77 8.61 13.23
C PRO A 131 5.37 9.20 12.99
N HIS A 132 5.07 9.67 11.78
CA HIS A 132 3.86 10.46 11.52
C HIS A 132 2.65 9.66 11.04
N LEU A 133 2.87 8.54 10.35
CA LEU A 133 1.79 7.73 9.75
C LEU A 133 1.88 6.24 10.14
N ALA A 134 2.66 5.89 11.16
CA ALA A 134 2.71 4.53 11.68
C ALA A 134 1.34 4.08 12.20
N LEU A 135 0.98 2.83 11.93
CA LEU A 135 -0.25 2.22 12.47
C LEU A 135 -0.18 2.14 13.99
N PRO A 136 -1.26 2.44 14.73
CA PRO A 136 -1.31 2.26 16.17
C PRO A 136 -0.99 0.82 16.59
N THR A 137 -0.37 0.65 17.76
CA THR A 137 -0.02 -0.68 18.28
C THR A 137 -1.22 -1.64 18.39
N ASP A 138 -2.40 -1.13 18.74
CA ASP A 138 -3.61 -1.96 18.81
C ASP A 138 -4.05 -2.46 17.43
N GLN A 139 -3.94 -1.61 16.41
CA GLN A 139 -4.20 -2.00 15.03
C GLN A 139 -3.19 -3.07 14.57
N MET A 140 -1.91 -2.91 14.91
CA MET A 140 -0.87 -3.93 14.65
C MET A 140 -1.16 -5.27 15.32
N ARG A 141 -1.69 -5.27 16.56
CA ARG A 141 -2.12 -6.50 17.26
C ARG A 141 -3.27 -7.19 16.53
N VAL A 142 -4.25 -6.43 16.06
CA VAL A 142 -5.39 -6.96 15.29
C VAL A 142 -4.91 -7.56 13.97
N ILE A 143 -4.09 -6.84 13.20
CA ILE A 143 -3.50 -7.33 11.95
C ILE A 143 -2.75 -8.64 12.19
N ARG A 144 -1.89 -8.69 13.22
CA ARG A 144 -1.17 -9.92 13.59
C ARG A 144 -2.13 -11.09 13.86
N ARG A 145 -3.20 -10.86 14.61
CA ARG A 145 -4.20 -11.88 14.94
C ARG A 145 -4.85 -12.43 13.66
N GLU A 146 -5.25 -11.57 12.74
CA GLU A 146 -5.87 -11.98 11.48
C GLU A 146 -4.89 -12.73 10.57
N LEU A 147 -3.63 -12.29 10.50
CA LEU A 147 -2.57 -13.01 9.79
C LEU A 147 -2.34 -14.41 10.38
N ASN A 148 -2.24 -14.50 11.71
CA ASN A 148 -2.05 -15.79 12.38
C ASN A 148 -3.24 -16.74 12.14
N ARG A 149 -4.47 -16.20 12.14
CA ARG A 149 -5.68 -16.97 11.83
C ARG A 149 -5.62 -17.57 10.42
N HIS A 150 -5.17 -16.80 9.43
CA HIS A 150 -5.02 -17.30 8.06
C HIS A 150 -3.86 -18.29 7.92
N LEU A 151 -2.69 -18.02 8.51
CA LEU A 151 -1.52 -18.91 8.45
C LEU A 151 -1.79 -20.28 9.10
N SER A 152 -2.54 -20.30 10.19
CA SER A 152 -2.91 -21.52 10.94
C SER A 152 -3.96 -22.37 10.22
N CYS A 153 -4.61 -21.84 9.17
CA CYS A 153 -5.62 -22.58 8.41
C CYS A 153 -4.95 -23.68 7.57
N SER A 154 -5.22 -24.95 7.90
CA SER A 154 -4.61 -26.12 7.25
C SER A 154 -5.08 -26.31 5.80
N ASN A 155 -6.33 -25.96 5.49
CA ASN A 155 -6.98 -26.23 4.20
C ASN A 155 -6.78 -25.14 3.13
N LEU A 156 -5.81 -24.24 3.30
CA LEU A 156 -5.51 -23.22 2.28
C LEU A 156 -4.86 -23.86 1.04
N LYS A 157 -5.36 -23.47 -0.14
CA LYS A 157 -4.69 -23.76 -1.42
C LYS A 157 -3.25 -23.22 -1.38
N PRO A 158 -2.26 -23.90 -1.99
CA PRO A 158 -0.85 -23.49 -1.94
C PRO A 158 -0.61 -22.01 -2.31
N GLN A 159 -1.22 -21.55 -3.40
CA GLN A 159 -1.12 -20.16 -3.87
C GLN A 159 -1.67 -19.14 -2.87
N VAL A 160 -2.71 -19.50 -2.11
CA VAL A 160 -3.28 -18.62 -1.08
C VAL A 160 -2.39 -18.62 0.16
N ARG A 161 -1.83 -19.79 0.52
CA ARG A 161 -0.86 -19.90 1.62
C ARG A 161 0.39 -19.05 1.34
N GLU A 162 0.92 -19.12 0.13
CA GLU A 162 2.11 -18.35 -0.30
C GLU A 162 1.94 -16.84 -0.06
N LYS A 163 0.76 -16.28 -0.38
CA LYS A 163 0.45 -14.87 -0.14
C LYS A 163 0.49 -14.50 1.34
N HIS A 164 -0.04 -15.35 2.21
CA HIS A 164 -0.03 -15.11 3.65
C HIS A 164 1.36 -15.31 4.25
N VAL A 165 2.14 -16.26 3.74
CA VAL A 165 3.54 -16.44 4.15
C VAL A 165 4.37 -15.22 3.79
N TRP A 166 4.22 -14.67 2.57
CA TRP A 166 4.87 -13.42 2.18
C TRP A 166 4.50 -12.28 3.14
N LEU A 167 3.21 -12.11 3.43
CA LEU A 167 2.74 -11.04 4.30
C LEU A 167 3.19 -11.22 5.76
N GLY A 168 3.27 -12.46 6.25
CA GLY A 168 3.82 -12.76 7.58
C GLY A 168 5.32 -12.49 7.67
N ARG A 169 6.09 -12.76 6.60
CA ARG A 169 7.51 -12.41 6.51
C ARG A 169 7.70 -10.90 6.52
N TYR A 170 6.90 -10.18 5.73
CA TYR A 170 6.88 -8.71 5.72
C TYR A 170 6.55 -8.14 7.11
N PHE A 171 5.52 -8.68 7.78
CA PHE A 171 5.15 -8.26 9.14
C PHE A 171 6.30 -8.47 10.15
N ASN A 172 6.95 -9.64 10.12
CA ASN A 172 8.07 -9.94 11.00
C ASN A 172 9.28 -9.02 10.76
N LEU A 173 9.59 -8.73 9.50
CA LEU A 173 10.66 -7.80 9.14
C LEU A 173 10.46 -6.42 9.76
N VAL A 174 9.23 -5.90 9.69
CA VAL A 174 8.87 -4.61 10.29
C VAL A 174 8.99 -4.63 11.82
N LEU A 175 8.64 -5.75 12.47
CA LEU A 175 8.82 -5.90 13.92
C LEU A 175 10.30 -5.87 14.33
N GLU A 176 11.18 -6.48 13.53
CA GLU A 176 12.63 -6.48 13.79
C GLU A 176 13.21 -5.06 13.71
N GLU A 177 12.76 -4.26 12.74
CA GLU A 177 13.21 -2.89 12.53
C GLU A 177 12.64 -1.89 13.56
N GLY A 178 11.40 -2.10 14.00
CA GLY A 178 10.62 -1.13 14.80
C GLY A 178 10.30 -1.54 16.24
N SER A 179 10.73 -2.73 16.71
CA SER A 179 10.50 -3.29 18.06
C SER A 179 9.23 -2.79 18.76
N ILE A 180 8.07 -3.31 18.35
CA ILE A 180 6.79 -2.96 18.97
C ILE A 180 6.58 -3.78 20.24
N VAL A 181 6.51 -3.12 21.39
CA VAL A 181 6.36 -3.80 22.69
C VAL A 181 5.06 -4.61 22.75
N GLY A 182 5.19 -5.89 23.10
CA GLY A 182 4.06 -6.80 23.31
C GLY A 182 3.43 -7.34 22.02
N ILE A 183 4.17 -7.36 20.91
CA ILE A 183 3.77 -8.04 19.67
C ILE A 183 4.88 -9.01 19.26
N ASP A 184 4.60 -10.31 19.36
CA ASP A 184 5.55 -11.35 18.97
C ASP A 184 5.53 -11.61 17.45
N PRO A 185 6.65 -12.05 16.85
CA PRO A 185 6.69 -12.49 15.47
C PRO A 185 5.70 -13.63 15.16
N LEU A 186 5.25 -13.68 13.90
CA LEU A 186 4.43 -14.76 13.36
C LEU A 186 5.28 -15.99 13.03
N SER A 187 4.74 -17.18 13.31
CA SER A 187 5.31 -18.43 12.81
C SER A 187 4.94 -18.58 11.33
N VAL A 188 5.85 -18.16 10.46
CA VAL A 188 5.78 -18.42 9.02
C VAL A 188 6.52 -19.72 8.73
N GLY A 189 5.83 -20.70 8.14
CA GLY A 189 6.48 -21.94 7.70
C GLY A 189 7.65 -21.63 6.76
N ALA A 190 8.75 -22.40 6.91
CA ALA A 190 9.92 -22.32 6.05
C ALA A 190 9.52 -22.52 4.58
#